data_AF-A0A2D9XD99-F1
#
_entry.id   AF-A0A2D9XD99-F1
#
_cell.length_a   1.000
_cell.length_b   1.000
_cell.length_c   1.000
_cell.angle_alpha   90.00
_cell.angle_beta   90.00
_cell.angle_gamma   90.00
#
_symmetry.space_group_name_H-M   'P 1'
#
loop_
_entity.id
_entity.type
_entity.pdbx_description
1 polymer ?
#
loop_
_entity_poly.entity_id
_entity_poly.type
_entity_poly.pdbx_seq_one_letter_code
_entity_poly.pdbx_strand_id
1 'polypeptide(L)'
;MLIQIAKAAVILITWAYTIGSSAEEIQLAQLSEGFNAQQKYMASCFACHSTGAAGAPKVGAGMSAEWEPRLEKGLDAVVQNAINGINTMPAKGLCFDCTDEDLRAIVEYMIDSSNS
;
A
#
# COMPACT_ATOMS: atom_id res chain seq x y z
N MET A 1 -50.54 12.47 43.38
CA MET A 1 -50.54 11.43 42.32
C MET A 1 -50.86 12.12 40.99
N LEU A 2 -49.78 12.48 40.29
CA LEU A 2 -49.57 12.78 38.86
C LEU A 2 -50.74 13.32 38.00
N ILE A 3 -50.69 14.63 37.75
CA ILE A 3 -51.23 15.28 36.55
C ILE A 3 -50.11 15.27 35.52
N GLN A 4 -50.34 14.74 34.31
CA GLN A 4 -49.73 15.28 33.08
C GLN A 4 -50.40 14.74 31.81
N ILE A 5 -51.35 15.54 31.33
CA ILE A 5 -51.58 16.02 29.96
C ILE A 5 -51.10 15.14 28.79
N ALA A 6 -52.08 14.67 28.01
CA ALA A 6 -51.96 14.07 26.70
C ALA A 6 -51.19 14.97 25.70
N LYS A 7 -50.31 14.36 24.91
CA LYS A 7 -49.78 14.94 23.67
C LYS A 7 -50.26 14.12 22.47
N ALA A 8 -51.30 14.66 21.83
CA ALA A 8 -51.42 14.69 20.36
C ALA A 8 -50.12 15.26 19.77
N ALA A 9 -49.69 15.08 18.53
CA ALA A 9 -50.09 14.32 17.36
C ALA A 9 -48.98 14.61 16.31
N VAL A 10 -49.10 13.98 15.15
CA VAL A 10 -48.52 14.42 13.86
C VAL A 10 -47.03 14.12 13.64
N ILE A 11 -46.82 12.93 13.07
CA ILE A 11 -45.79 12.62 12.07
C ILE A 11 -45.87 13.68 10.96
N LEU A 12 -44.80 14.45 10.73
CA LEU A 12 -44.40 15.03 9.43
C LEU A 12 -43.01 15.68 9.59
N ILE A 13 -41.93 14.89 9.50
CA ILE A 13 -40.59 15.46 9.24
C ILE A 13 -40.34 15.31 7.74
N THR A 14 -40.54 16.43 7.05
CA THR A 14 -40.18 16.64 5.65
C THR A 14 -38.65 16.67 5.52
N TRP A 15 -38.19 16.15 4.39
CA TRP A 15 -36.80 15.94 4.04
C TRP A 15 -36.10 17.28 3.79
N ALA A 16 -35.29 17.74 4.73
CA ALA A 16 -34.24 18.71 4.48
C ALA A 16 -32.89 18.00 4.57
N TYR A 17 -32.63 17.10 3.61
CA TYR A 17 -31.27 16.67 3.30
C TYR A 17 -30.63 17.86 2.57
N THR A 18 -30.01 18.76 3.33
CA THR A 18 -29.08 19.72 2.76
C THR A 18 -27.91 18.94 2.18
N ILE A 19 -27.98 18.66 0.87
CA ILE A 19 -26.85 18.22 0.07
C ILE A 19 -25.89 19.41 0.01
N GLY A 20 -24.99 19.47 0.99
CA GLY A 20 -23.74 20.22 0.85
C GLY A 20 -22.95 19.54 -0.26
N SER A 21 -22.89 20.22 -1.41
CA SER A 21 -22.12 19.85 -2.59
C SER A 21 -20.67 19.57 -2.22
N SER A 22 -20.29 18.29 -2.26
CA SER A 22 -18.94 17.76 -2.03
C SER A 22 -17.95 18.07 -3.15
N ALA A 23 -18.05 19.25 -3.78
CA ALA A 23 -17.22 19.62 -4.92
C ALA A 23 -15.91 20.32 -4.52
N GLU A 24 -15.80 20.84 -3.28
CA GLU A 24 -14.62 21.62 -2.84
C GLU A 24 -13.68 20.89 -1.86
N GLU A 25 -14.01 19.69 -1.38
CA GLU A 25 -13.09 18.87 -0.55
C GLU A 25 -12.32 17.80 -1.33
N ILE A 26 -12.64 17.56 -2.61
CA ILE A 26 -12.05 16.45 -3.37
C ILE A 26 -10.65 16.78 -3.91
N GLN A 27 -10.23 18.05 -3.92
CA GLN A 27 -8.98 18.44 -4.58
C GLN A 27 -7.70 18.33 -3.74
N LEU A 28 -7.77 18.05 -2.43
CA LEU A 28 -6.57 17.81 -1.62
C LEU A 28 -6.22 16.33 -1.49
N ALA A 29 -7.19 15.42 -1.59
CA ALA A 29 -6.95 13.98 -1.55
C ALA A 29 -6.26 13.44 -2.81
N GLN A 30 -6.33 14.18 -3.93
CA GLN A 30 -5.62 13.82 -5.16
C GLN A 30 -4.18 14.35 -5.23
N LEU A 31 -3.77 15.23 -4.30
CA LEU A 31 -2.37 15.58 -4.12
C LEU A 31 -1.60 14.47 -3.37
N SER A 32 -2.30 13.44 -2.88
CA SER A 32 -1.71 12.20 -2.36
C SER A 32 -1.90 11.01 -3.30
N GLU A 33 -2.02 11.20 -4.62
CA GLU A 33 -1.79 10.09 -5.58
C GLU A 33 -0.28 9.75 -5.61
N GLY A 34 0.29 9.53 -4.43
CA GLY A 34 1.63 9.03 -4.23
C GLY A 34 1.70 7.57 -4.61
N PHE A 35 2.88 7.15 -5.04
CA PHE A 35 3.18 5.78 -5.34
C PHE A 35 2.84 4.85 -4.14
N ASN A 36 2.04 3.80 -4.38
CA ASN A 36 1.70 2.81 -3.37
C ASN A 36 2.58 1.54 -3.53
N ALA A 37 3.68 1.51 -2.78
CA ALA A 37 4.64 0.41 -2.80
C ALA A 37 4.03 -0.95 -2.45
N GLN A 38 3.15 -1.00 -1.44
CA GLN A 38 2.48 -2.24 -1.05
C GLN A 38 1.61 -2.80 -2.19
N GLN A 39 0.80 -1.94 -2.81
CA GLN A 39 -0.06 -2.35 -3.92
C GLN A 39 0.77 -2.87 -5.10
N LYS A 40 1.88 -2.19 -5.43
CA LYS A 40 2.76 -2.62 -6.51
C LYS A 40 3.56 -3.88 -6.20
N TYR A 41 4.00 -4.05 -4.95
CA TYR A 41 4.54 -5.32 -4.46
C TYR A 41 3.54 -6.46 -4.66
N MET A 42 2.28 -6.27 -4.24
CA MET A 42 1.22 -7.28 -4.41
C MET A 42 0.98 -7.62 -5.88
N ALA A 43 1.03 -6.63 -6.77
CA ALA A 43 0.77 -6.82 -8.19
C ALA A 43 1.93 -7.49 -8.96
N SER A 44 3.18 -7.17 -8.62
CA SER A 44 4.34 -7.51 -9.47
C SER A 44 5.33 -8.46 -8.79
N CYS A 45 5.53 -8.32 -7.48
CA CYS A 45 6.64 -8.96 -6.76
C CYS A 45 6.18 -10.16 -5.92
N PHE A 46 4.95 -10.10 -5.41
CA PHE A 46 4.39 -11.04 -4.44
C PHE A 46 4.43 -12.50 -4.90
N ALA A 47 4.21 -12.76 -6.19
CA ALA A 47 4.17 -14.12 -6.73
C ALA A 47 5.45 -14.93 -6.42
N CYS A 48 6.60 -14.26 -6.38
CA CYS A 48 7.88 -14.90 -6.03
C CYS A 48 8.27 -14.64 -4.58
N HIS A 49 8.14 -13.41 -4.11
CA HIS A 49 8.66 -12.99 -2.81
C HIS A 49 7.79 -13.39 -1.61
N SER A 50 6.54 -13.80 -1.80
CA SER A 50 5.73 -14.33 -0.70
C SER A 50 6.16 -15.73 -0.24
N THR A 51 6.63 -16.56 -1.18
CA THR A 51 6.96 -17.98 -0.93
C THR A 51 8.45 -18.28 -1.02
N GLY A 52 9.23 -17.35 -1.56
CA GLY A 52 10.64 -17.56 -1.89
C GLY A 52 10.84 -18.38 -3.16
N ALA A 53 9.88 -18.32 -4.09
CA ALA A 53 9.93 -19.07 -5.33
C ALA A 53 11.23 -18.75 -6.10
N ALA A 54 11.82 -19.79 -6.70
CA ALA A 54 13.08 -19.70 -7.45
C ALA A 54 14.26 -19.08 -6.65
N GLY A 55 14.22 -19.12 -5.32
CA GLY A 55 15.25 -18.57 -4.44
C GLY A 55 15.11 -17.07 -4.16
N ALA A 56 13.94 -16.48 -4.42
CA ALA A 56 13.65 -15.10 -4.03
C ALA A 56 13.70 -14.93 -2.49
N PRO A 57 14.23 -13.81 -1.95
CA PRO A 57 14.14 -13.53 -0.52
C PRO A 57 12.66 -13.35 -0.13
N LYS A 58 12.25 -14.02 0.94
CA LYS A 58 10.87 -13.95 1.43
C LYS A 58 10.57 -12.58 2.04
N VAL A 59 9.32 -12.15 1.91
CA VAL A 59 8.82 -10.90 2.49
C VAL A 59 7.73 -11.18 3.51
N GLY A 60 7.88 -10.61 4.70
CA GLY A 60 6.91 -10.71 5.79
C GLY A 60 7.57 -10.77 7.16
N ALA A 61 6.78 -10.60 8.23
CA ALA A 61 7.28 -10.50 9.59
C ALA A 61 8.22 -11.65 9.97
N GLY A 62 9.36 -11.31 10.57
CA GLY A 62 10.41 -12.27 10.97
C GLY A 62 11.27 -12.82 9.82
N MET A 63 11.19 -12.26 8.60
CA MET A 63 12.03 -12.67 7.46
C MET A 63 13.32 -11.85 7.32
N SER A 64 13.74 -11.08 8.34
CA SER A 64 14.93 -10.22 8.29
C SER A 64 16.21 -10.96 7.84
N ALA A 65 16.38 -12.22 8.26
CA ALA A 65 17.52 -13.06 7.90
C ALA A 65 17.65 -13.33 6.39
N GLU A 66 16.56 -13.22 5.62
CA GLU A 66 16.59 -13.33 4.15
C GLU A 66 17.19 -12.08 3.48
N TRP A 67 17.15 -10.93 4.17
CA TRP A 67 17.53 -9.61 3.65
C TRP A 67 18.90 -9.14 4.15
N GLU A 68 19.31 -9.51 5.36
CA GLU A 68 20.62 -9.18 5.93
C GLU A 68 21.80 -9.39 4.95
N PRO A 69 22.02 -10.57 4.36
CA PRO A 69 23.14 -10.78 3.44
C PRO A 69 22.99 -10.03 2.11
N ARG A 70 21.77 -9.62 1.73
CA ARG A 70 21.52 -8.89 0.48
C ARG A 70 21.87 -7.41 0.66
N LEU A 71 21.71 -6.92 1.89
CA LEU A 71 21.98 -5.54 2.28
C LEU A 71 23.44 -5.28 2.64
N GLU A 72 24.33 -6.27 2.58
CA GLU A 72 25.78 -6.10 2.83
C GLU A 72 26.43 -5.01 1.94
N LYS A 73 25.96 -4.90 0.69
CA LYS A 73 26.42 -3.87 -0.27
C LYS A 73 25.57 -2.59 -0.22
N GLY A 74 24.64 -2.51 0.72
CA GLY A 74 23.70 -1.40 0.89
C GLY A 74 22.45 -1.51 0.01
N LEU A 75 21.47 -0.68 0.34
CA LEU A 75 20.16 -0.62 -0.32
C LEU A 75 20.28 -0.32 -1.83
N ASP A 76 21.17 0.59 -2.22
CA ASP A 76 21.33 1.00 -3.62
C ASP A 76 21.69 -0.17 -4.53
N ALA A 77 22.55 -1.08 -4.06
CA ALA A 77 22.90 -2.28 -4.80
C ALA A 77 21.69 -3.22 -4.97
N VAL A 78 20.84 -3.33 -3.95
CA VAL A 78 19.61 -4.13 -4.01
C VAL A 78 18.61 -3.52 -5.00
N VAL A 79 18.43 -2.19 -4.97
CA VAL A 79 17.57 -1.47 -5.91
C VAL A 79 18.07 -1.63 -7.35
N GLN A 80 19.38 -1.53 -7.58
CA GLN A 80 19.95 -1.76 -8.91
C GLN A 80 19.74 -3.19 -9.42
N ASN A 81 19.78 -4.20 -8.55
CA ASN A 81 19.40 -5.55 -8.92
C ASN A 81 17.90 -5.65 -9.25
N ALA A 82 17.04 -4.89 -8.57
CA ALA A 82 15.61 -4.82 -8.88
C ALA A 82 15.34 -4.19 -10.26
N ILE A 83 16.04 -3.11 -10.58
CA ILE A 83 15.94 -2.42 -11.87
C ILE A 83 16.44 -3.33 -13.01
N ASN A 84 17.65 -3.86 -12.88
CA ASN A 84 18.33 -4.58 -13.95
C ASN A 84 17.92 -6.06 -14.07
N GLY A 85 17.36 -6.63 -12.99
CA GLY A 85 17.17 -8.08 -12.85
C GLY A 85 18.45 -8.78 -12.38
N ILE A 86 18.29 -9.94 -11.76
CA ILE A 86 19.39 -10.76 -11.26
C ILE A 86 18.97 -12.23 -11.19
N ASN A 87 19.81 -13.14 -11.69
CA ASN A 87 19.52 -14.58 -11.75
C ASN A 87 18.15 -14.86 -12.41
N THR A 88 17.24 -15.48 -11.67
CA THR A 88 15.87 -15.81 -12.11
C THR A 88 14.91 -14.62 -11.97
N MET A 89 15.30 -13.53 -11.30
CA MET A 89 14.47 -12.35 -11.11
C MET A 89 14.51 -11.46 -12.37
N PRO A 90 13.38 -11.26 -13.08
CA PRO A 90 13.34 -10.42 -14.27
C PRO A 90 13.64 -8.94 -13.96
N ALA A 91 14.09 -8.20 -14.98
CA ALA A 91 14.26 -6.75 -14.88
C ALA A 91 12.95 -6.07 -14.43
N LYS A 92 13.10 -5.07 -13.56
CA LYS A 92 12.02 -4.33 -12.89
C LYS A 92 11.05 -5.18 -12.08
N GLY A 93 11.37 -6.45 -11.79
CA GLY A 93 10.49 -7.35 -11.02
C GLY A 93 9.07 -7.45 -11.60
N LEU A 94 8.95 -7.43 -12.94
CA LEU A 94 7.69 -7.38 -13.70
C LEU A 94 6.87 -6.08 -13.57
N CYS A 95 7.33 -5.08 -12.82
CA CYS A 95 6.70 -3.75 -12.79
C CYS A 95 7.21 -2.87 -13.94
N PHE A 96 6.71 -3.11 -15.15
CA PHE A 96 7.17 -2.39 -16.34
C PHE A 96 6.80 -0.90 -16.35
N ASP A 97 5.75 -0.53 -15.62
CA ASP A 97 5.28 0.85 -15.48
C ASP A 97 5.87 1.59 -14.26
N CYS A 98 6.70 0.94 -13.44
CA CYS A 98 7.41 1.60 -12.34
C CYS A 98 8.59 2.44 -12.83
N THR A 99 8.81 3.62 -12.25
CA THR A 99 10.08 4.35 -12.32
C THR A 99 11.16 3.71 -11.43
N ASP A 100 12.40 4.21 -11.47
CA ASP A 100 13.46 3.72 -10.59
C ASP A 100 13.19 4.09 -9.12
N GLU A 101 12.59 5.27 -8.89
CA GLU A 101 12.12 5.72 -7.58
C GLU A 101 10.99 4.83 -7.05
N ASP A 102 10.04 4.43 -7.91
CA ASP A 102 8.99 3.48 -7.57
C ASP A 102 9.56 2.11 -7.16
N LEU A 103 10.55 1.62 -7.91
CA LEU A 103 11.23 0.36 -7.59
C LEU A 103 12.00 0.45 -6.27
N ARG A 104 12.64 1.58 -5.98
CA ARG A 104 13.25 1.83 -4.66
C ARG A 104 12.21 1.72 -3.55
N ALA A 105 11.07 2.41 -3.68
CA ALA A 105 10.02 2.39 -2.68
C ALA A 105 9.43 0.98 -2.48
N ILE A 106 9.31 0.17 -3.54
CA ILE A 106 8.92 -1.25 -3.41
C ILE A 106 9.96 -2.04 -2.61
N VAL A 107 11.25 -1.88 -2.91
CA VAL A 107 12.33 -2.60 -2.23
C VAL A 107 12.37 -2.23 -0.75
N GLU A 108 12.23 -0.95 -0.41
CA GLU A 108 12.14 -0.46 0.97
C GLU A 108 10.94 -1.08 1.69
N TYR A 109 9.76 -1.06 1.06
CA TYR A 109 8.57 -1.72 1.61
C TYR A 109 8.80 -3.21 1.93
N MET A 110 9.49 -3.94 1.04
CA MET A 110 9.77 -5.37 1.23
C MET A 110 10.72 -5.63 2.40
N ILE A 111 11.75 -4.78 2.55
CA ILE A 111 12.72 -4.86 3.64
C ILE A 111 12.04 -4.52 4.97
N ASP A 112 11.30 -3.41 5.03
CA ASP A 112 10.62 -2.96 6.25
C ASP A 112 9.56 -3.95 6.71
N SER A 113 8.81 -4.52 5.77
CA SER A 113 7.85 -5.60 6.03
C SER A 113 8.51 -6.87 6.56
N SER A 114 9.82 -7.05 6.34
CA SER A 114 10.59 -8.22 6.78
C SER A 114 11.30 -8.01 8.12
N ASN A 115 11.51 -6.76 8.50
CA ASN A 115 12.11 -6.35 9.77
C ASN A 115 11.08 -6.12 10.89
N SER A 116 9.79 -6.16 10.55
CA SER A 116 8.67 -5.96 11.48
C SER A 116 8.21 -7.23 12.21
#